data_AF-A0A1C5UZ66-F1
#
_entry.id   AF-A0A1C5UZ66-F1
#
_cell.length_a   1.000
_cell.length_b   1.000
_cell.length_c   1.000
_cell.angle_alpha   90.00
_cell.angle_beta   90.00
_cell.angle_gamma   90.00
#
_symmetry.space_group_name_H-M   'P 1'
#
loop_
_entity.id
_entity.type
_entity.pdbx_description
1 polymer ?
#
loop_
_entity_poly.entity_id
_entity_poly.type
_entity_poly.pdbx_seq_one_letter_code
_entity_poly.pdbx_strand_id
1 'polypeptide(L)'
;MKNSIDKSNLSLRIAYVFESILAMVCLLAIFLGTIDVLRMIWDAYIVNFQTPVDYTELNSLLGQILLLVIGVELVVMLSLHLPGALLEVLLYAIARKLLLLPKTAGMGDLLLGIISIAGLFAIRKYLLTNDNSTMNVTSIHYDEEEEHDVKE
;
A
#
# COMPACT_ATOMS: atom_id res chain seq x y z
N MET A 1 39.87 0.74 17.87
CA MET A 1 39.00 0.53 16.69
C MET A 1 37.72 -0.18 17.15
N LYS A 2 36.82 0.56 17.80
CA LYS A 2 35.62 0.01 18.47
C LYS A 2 34.46 0.98 18.30
N ASN A 3 34.09 1.29 17.05
CA ASN A 3 33.07 2.32 16.78
C ASN A 3 32.13 2.00 15.59
N SER A 4 32.10 0.76 15.09
CA SER A 4 31.26 0.37 13.95
C SER A 4 30.12 -0.60 14.29
N ILE A 5 30.12 -1.24 15.46
CA ILE A 5 29.12 -2.27 15.81
C ILE A 5 27.84 -1.68 16.46
N ASP A 6 27.89 -0.48 17.03
CA ASP A 6 26.72 0.16 17.67
C ASP A 6 25.83 0.97 16.70
N LYS A 7 26.38 1.31 15.52
CA LYS A 7 25.72 2.25 14.58
C LYS A 7 24.50 1.65 13.86
N SER A 8 24.51 0.33 13.60
CA SER A 8 23.40 -0.37 12.93
C SER A 8 22.14 -0.47 13.80
N ASN A 9 22.30 -0.72 15.09
CA ASN A 9 21.19 -0.80 16.04
C ASN A 9 20.49 0.55 16.22
N LEU A 10 21.26 1.65 16.19
CA LEU A 10 20.74 3.01 16.29
C LEU A 10 19.98 3.44 15.02
N SER A 11 20.51 3.14 13.83
CA SER A 11 19.81 3.42 12.56
C SER A 11 18.50 2.65 12.43
N LEU A 12 18.48 1.36 12.80
CA LEU A 12 17.26 0.55 12.78
C LEU A 12 16.22 1.04 13.79
N ARG A 13 16.65 1.39 15.02
CA ARG A 13 15.76 1.93 16.04
C ARG A 13 15.14 3.27 15.64
N ILE A 14 15.90 4.14 14.97
CA ILE A 14 15.39 5.40 14.43
C ILE A 14 14.41 5.13 13.30
N ALA A 15 14.74 4.24 12.36
CA ALA A 15 13.85 3.87 11.26
C ALA A 15 12.49 3.37 11.79
N TYR A 16 12.49 2.52 12.81
CA TYR A 16 11.26 2.00 13.43
C TYR A 16 10.41 3.11 14.07
N VAL A 17 11.03 4.07 14.75
CA VAL A 17 10.31 5.22 15.33
C VAL A 17 9.69 6.07 14.23
N PHE A 18 10.42 6.34 13.14
CA PHE A 18 9.89 7.07 11.99
C PHE A 18 8.75 6.32 11.30
N GLU A 19 8.88 5.02 11.09
CA GLU A 19 7.84 4.16 10.53
C GLU A 19 6.56 4.22 11.37
N SER A 20 6.68 4.10 12.69
CA SER A 20 5.55 4.17 13.62
C SER A 20 4.85 5.54 13.55
N ILE A 21 5.60 6.64 13.50
CA ILE A 21 5.05 7.99 13.36
C ILE A 21 4.32 8.16 12.02
N LEU A 22 4.93 7.71 10.92
CA LEU A 22 4.34 7.81 9.58
C LEU A 22 3.06 6.99 9.48
N ALA A 23 3.06 5.77 10.00
CA ALA A 23 1.88 4.92 10.05
C ALA A 23 0.75 5.59 10.84
N MET A 24 1.06 6.21 12.00
CA MET A 24 0.06 6.93 12.80
C MET A 24 -0.55 8.12 12.05
N VAL A 25 0.27 8.93 11.38
CA VAL A 25 -0.20 10.10 10.61
C VAL A 25 -1.07 9.65 9.43
N CYS A 26 -0.65 8.60 8.71
CA CYS A 26 -1.43 8.06 7.61
C CYS A 26 -2.76 7.46 8.07
N LEU A 27 -2.78 6.72 9.19
CA LEU A 27 -4.01 6.22 9.78
C LEU A 27 -4.97 7.35 10.15
N LEU A 28 -4.47 8.43 10.74
CA LEU A 28 -5.30 9.60 11.06
C LEU A 28 -5.87 10.25 9.80
N ALA A 29 -5.06 10.40 8.75
CA ALA A 29 -5.51 10.96 7.47
C ALA A 29 -6.61 10.10 6.82
N ILE A 30 -6.45 8.78 6.84
CA ILE A 30 -7.46 7.83 6.36
C ILE A 30 -8.72 7.92 7.22
N PHE A 31 -8.58 8.00 8.54
CA PHE A 31 -9.74 8.13 9.42
C PHE A 31 -10.53 9.41 9.12
N LEU A 32 -9.86 10.55 8.99
CA LEU A 32 -10.49 11.82 8.60
C LEU A 32 -11.13 11.75 7.20
N GLY A 33 -10.46 11.11 6.23
CA GLY A 33 -11.02 10.90 4.90
C GLY A 33 -12.27 10.02 4.90
N THR A 34 -12.35 9.04 5.81
CA THR A 34 -13.55 8.20 5.98
C THR A 34 -14.74 9.04 6.43
N ILE A 35 -14.52 9.94 7.40
CA ILE A 35 -15.57 10.85 7.90
C ILE A 35 -16.02 11.82 6.80
N ASP A 36 -15.08 12.33 5.99
CA ASP A 36 -15.39 13.24 4.88
C ASP A 36 -16.28 12.58 3.81
N VAL A 37 -15.95 11.34 3.42
CA VAL A 37 -16.76 10.55 2.49
C VAL A 37 -18.16 10.30 3.04
N LEU A 38 -18.28 9.92 4.31
CA LEU A 38 -19.59 9.71 4.95
C LEU A 38 -20.42 10.99 4.96
N ARG A 39 -19.79 12.14 5.19
CA ARG A 39 -20.47 13.44 5.12
C ARG A 39 -20.96 13.75 3.71
N MET A 40 -20.16 13.47 2.68
CA MET A 40 -20.55 13.65 1.29
C MET A 40 -21.75 12.77 0.92
N ILE A 41 -21.75 11.50 1.34
CA ILE A 41 -22.88 10.57 1.12
C ILE A 41 -24.14 11.08 1.82
N TRP A 42 -24.02 11.56 3.06
CA TRP A 42 -25.14 12.09 3.82
C TRP A 42 -25.78 13.30 3.12
N ASP A 43 -24.98 14.25 2.64
CA ASP A 43 -25.47 15.44 1.95
C ASP A 43 -26.12 15.10 0.60
N ALA A 44 -25.54 14.16 -0.15
CA ALA A 44 -26.05 13.73 -1.44
C ALA A 44 -27.36 12.90 -1.33
N TYR A 45 -27.46 11.98 -0.36
CA TYR A 45 -28.52 10.98 -0.34
C TYR A 45 -29.66 11.29 0.65
N ILE A 46 -29.42 12.05 1.72
CA ILE A 46 -30.45 12.39 2.72
C ILE A 46 -31.03 13.81 2.52
N VAL A 47 -30.19 14.79 2.13
CA VAL A 47 -30.59 16.20 2.13
C VAL A 47 -31.20 16.64 0.79
N ASN A 48 -30.67 16.15 -0.34
CA ASN A 48 -31.05 16.61 -1.68
C ASN A 48 -31.80 15.53 -2.50
N PHE A 49 -32.94 15.05 -2.00
CA PHE A 49 -33.79 14.05 -2.69
C PHE A 49 -34.44 14.53 -4.02
N GLN A 50 -34.21 15.77 -4.45
CA GLN A 50 -34.93 16.39 -5.58
C GLN A 50 -34.25 16.17 -6.95
N THR A 51 -33.00 15.69 -6.99
CA THR A 51 -32.25 15.46 -8.24
C THR A 51 -31.74 14.03 -8.32
N PRO A 52 -31.91 13.31 -9.45
CA PRO A 52 -31.24 12.03 -9.66
C PRO A 52 -29.73 12.18 -9.49
N VAL A 53 -29.09 11.24 -8.79
CA VAL A 53 -27.62 11.24 -8.60
C VAL A 53 -26.94 11.33 -9.96
N ASP A 54 -26.20 12.43 -10.18
CA ASP A 54 -25.46 12.60 -11.43
C ASP A 54 -24.29 11.60 -11.47
N TYR A 55 -23.97 11.11 -12.67
CA TYR A 55 -22.83 10.23 -12.90
C TYR A 55 -21.53 10.85 -12.40
N THR A 56 -21.42 12.18 -12.46
CA THR A 56 -20.26 12.94 -11.97
C THR A 56 -20.09 12.85 -10.46
N GLU A 57 -21.19 12.92 -9.70
CA GLU A 57 -21.19 12.82 -8.23
C GLU A 57 -20.84 11.41 -7.77
N LEU A 58 -21.44 10.40 -8.41
CA LEU A 58 -21.11 9.01 -8.15
C LEU A 58 -19.64 8.71 -8.45
N ASN A 59 -19.12 9.22 -9.57
CA ASN A 59 -17.72 9.06 -9.95
C ASN A 59 -16.79 9.72 -8.91
N SER A 60 -17.11 10.92 -8.44
CA SER A 60 -16.35 11.60 -7.39
C SER A 60 -16.35 10.80 -6.07
N LEU A 61 -17.52 10.29 -5.65
CA LEU A 61 -17.67 9.46 -4.45
C LEU A 61 -16.86 8.16 -4.53
N LEU A 62 -17.02 7.40 -5.63
CA LEU A 62 -16.20 6.20 -5.88
C LEU A 62 -14.73 6.56 -5.91
N GLY A 63 -14.39 7.74 -6.44
CA GLY A 63 -13.07 8.32 -6.30
C GLY A 63 -12.60 8.34 -4.85
N GLN A 64 -13.21 9.16 -4.02
CA GLN A 64 -12.73 9.31 -2.65
C GLN A 64 -12.67 7.98 -1.88
N ILE A 65 -13.65 7.09 -2.08
CA ILE A 65 -13.66 5.74 -1.47
C ILE A 65 -12.46 4.91 -1.93
N LEU A 66 -12.24 4.78 -3.24
CA LEU A 66 -11.14 3.97 -3.76
C LEU A 66 -9.77 4.61 -3.41
N LEU A 67 -9.70 5.93 -3.16
CA LEU A 67 -8.49 6.60 -2.62
C LEU A 67 -8.20 6.17 -1.20
N LEU A 68 -9.25 6.10 -0.39
CA LEU A 68 -9.18 5.67 1.00
C LEU A 68 -8.66 4.24 1.11
N VAL A 69 -9.17 3.34 0.25
CA VAL A 69 -8.74 1.93 0.19
C VAL A 69 -7.25 1.83 -0.16
N ILE A 70 -6.79 2.58 -1.19
CA ILE A 70 -5.34 2.64 -1.51
C ILE A 70 -4.54 3.12 -0.30
N GLY A 71 -5.02 4.15 0.40
CA GLY A 71 -4.37 4.66 1.60
C GLY A 71 -4.21 3.58 2.68
N VAL A 72 -5.28 2.82 2.97
CA VAL A 72 -5.25 1.71 3.93
C VAL A 72 -4.23 0.66 3.52
N GLU A 73 -4.28 0.20 2.27
CA GLU A 73 -3.34 -0.82 1.79
C GLU A 73 -1.90 -0.33 1.84
N LEU A 74 -1.63 0.93 1.49
CA LEU A 74 -0.29 1.53 1.60
C LEU A 74 0.21 1.58 3.05
N VAL A 75 -0.64 1.81 4.05
CA VAL A 75 -0.21 1.77 5.46
C VAL A 75 0.14 0.36 5.91
N VAL A 76 -0.69 -0.63 5.56
CA VAL A 76 -0.43 -2.04 5.87
C VAL A 76 0.87 -2.50 5.23
N MET A 77 1.04 -2.15 3.97
CA MET A 77 2.22 -2.35 3.14
C MET A 77 3.50 -1.75 3.73
N LEU A 78 3.43 -0.50 4.20
CA LEU A 78 4.56 0.17 4.86
C LEU A 78 4.94 -0.53 6.17
N SER A 79 3.94 -1.04 6.92
CA SER A 79 4.16 -1.72 8.20
C SER A 79 4.70 -3.15 8.04
N LEU A 80 4.24 -3.87 7.01
CA LEU A 80 4.62 -5.28 6.79
C LEU A 80 5.89 -5.45 5.95
N HIS A 81 6.49 -4.36 5.43
CA HIS A 81 7.73 -4.40 4.63
C HIS A 81 7.72 -5.47 3.51
N LEU A 82 6.55 -5.71 2.89
CA LEU A 82 6.36 -6.81 1.94
C LEU A 82 6.43 -6.29 0.49
N PRO A 83 7.61 -6.17 -0.16
CA PRO A 83 7.74 -5.50 -1.47
C PRO A 83 6.84 -6.08 -2.56
N GLY A 84 6.39 -7.34 -2.42
CA GLY A 84 5.43 -7.98 -3.32
C GLY A 84 4.04 -7.33 -3.34
N ALA A 85 3.58 -6.77 -2.22
CA ALA A 85 2.27 -6.12 -2.14
C ALA A 85 2.25 -4.75 -2.85
N LEU A 86 3.40 -4.08 -3.06
CA LEU A 86 3.44 -2.73 -3.66
C LEU A 86 2.86 -2.74 -5.07
N LEU A 87 3.14 -3.81 -5.82
CA LEU A 87 2.68 -3.93 -7.20
C LEU A 87 1.16 -4.09 -7.29
N GLU A 88 0.54 -4.76 -6.34
CA GLU A 88 -0.92 -4.96 -6.30
C GLU A 88 -1.62 -3.63 -6.00
N VAL A 89 -1.15 -2.92 -4.97
CA VAL A 89 -1.67 -1.59 -4.62
C VAL A 89 -1.48 -0.59 -5.76
N LEU A 90 -0.31 -0.62 -6.42
CA LEU A 90 -0.02 0.27 -7.55
C LEU A 90 -0.91 -0.04 -8.76
N LEU A 91 -1.17 -1.32 -9.05
CA LEU A 91 -2.10 -1.73 -10.09
C LEU A 91 -3.52 -1.25 -9.78
N TYR A 92 -3.97 -1.41 -8.53
CA TYR A 92 -5.28 -0.92 -8.09
C TYR A 92 -5.40 0.60 -8.21
N ALA A 93 -4.35 1.34 -7.84
CA ALA A 93 -4.30 2.79 -7.99
C ALA A 93 -4.45 3.26 -9.45
N ILE A 94 -3.80 2.56 -10.39
CA ILE A 94 -3.89 2.88 -11.82
C ILE A 94 -5.26 2.45 -12.38
N ALA A 95 -5.73 1.26 -12.04
CA ALA A 95 -7.03 0.75 -12.50
C ALA A 95 -8.17 1.68 -12.08
N ARG A 96 -8.16 2.17 -10.84
CA ARG A 96 -9.11 3.19 -10.40
C ARG A 96 -8.98 4.48 -11.22
N LYS A 97 -7.77 4.99 -11.43
CA LYS A 97 -7.58 6.19 -12.25
C LYS A 97 -8.16 6.00 -13.65
N LEU A 98 -8.17 4.78 -14.19
CA LEU A 98 -8.80 4.41 -15.46
C LEU A 98 -10.34 4.36 -15.42
N LEU A 99 -10.92 3.88 -14.31
CA LEU A 99 -12.38 3.81 -14.14
C LEU A 99 -13.04 5.18 -13.90
N LEU A 100 -12.28 6.12 -13.36
CA LEU A 100 -12.79 7.43 -12.96
C LEU A 100 -12.55 8.54 -14.00
N LEU A 101 -12.13 8.20 -15.23
CA LEU A 101 -11.91 9.24 -16.25
C LEU A 101 -13.25 9.93 -16.57
N PRO A 102 -13.30 11.27 -16.49
CA PRO A 102 -14.42 12.00 -17.04
C PRO A 102 -14.48 11.73 -18.55
N LYS A 103 -15.70 11.67 -19.08
CA LYS A 103 -16.01 11.37 -20.50
C LYS A 103 -15.30 12.31 -21.51
N THR A 104 -14.69 13.39 -21.02
CA THR A 104 -13.96 14.41 -21.78
C THR A 104 -12.46 14.14 -21.91
N ALA A 105 -11.91 13.19 -21.15
CA ALA A 105 -10.52 12.78 -21.30
C ALA A 105 -10.36 12.06 -22.65
N GLY A 106 -9.34 12.45 -23.41
CA GLY A 106 -9.12 11.89 -24.74
C GLY A 106 -8.85 10.39 -24.64
N MET A 107 -9.27 9.63 -25.66
CA MET A 107 -9.00 8.19 -25.76
C MET A 107 -7.52 7.83 -25.52
N GLY A 108 -6.60 8.78 -25.77
CA GLY A 108 -5.17 8.64 -25.51
C GLY A 108 -4.79 8.44 -24.04
N ASP A 109 -5.47 9.09 -23.08
CA ASP A 109 -5.14 8.97 -21.65
C ASP A 109 -5.45 7.56 -21.13
N LEU A 110 -6.56 6.98 -21.59
CA LEU A 110 -6.92 5.59 -21.31
C LEU A 110 -5.88 4.63 -21.91
N LEU A 111 -5.43 4.88 -23.13
CA LEU A 111 -4.43 4.07 -23.84
C LEU A 111 -3.07 4.10 -23.11
N LEU A 112 -2.64 5.27 -22.63
CA LEU A 112 -1.44 5.41 -21.81
C LEU A 112 -1.55 4.69 -20.46
N GLY A 113 -2.72 4.70 -19.83
CA GLY A 113 -2.95 3.93 -18.61
C GLY A 113 -2.88 2.42 -18.84
N ILE A 114 -3.43 1.92 -19.95
CA ILE A 114 -3.32 0.51 -20.34
C ILE A 114 -1.85 0.11 -20.60
N ILE A 115 -1.09 0.96 -21.31
CA ILE A 115 0.35 0.75 -21.54
C ILE A 115 1.11 0.71 -20.21
N SER A 116 0.74 1.57 -19.25
CA SER A 116 1.35 1.61 -17.92
C SER A 116 1.10 0.31 -17.14
N ILE A 117 -0.13 -0.22 -17.19
CA ILE A 117 -0.47 -1.52 -16.59
C ILE A 117 0.34 -2.65 -17.25
N ALA A 118 0.45 -2.65 -18.58
CA ALA A 118 1.25 -3.63 -19.31
C ALA A 118 2.73 -3.57 -18.89
N GLY A 119 3.28 -2.37 -18.70
CA GLY A 119 4.63 -2.15 -18.17
C GLY A 119 4.82 -2.72 -16.77
N LEU A 120 3.87 -2.51 -15.85
CA LEU A 120 3.92 -3.10 -14.51
C LEU A 120 3.92 -4.63 -14.53
N PHE A 121 3.08 -5.23 -15.37
CA PHE A 121 3.08 -6.68 -15.56
C PHE A 121 4.38 -7.20 -16.16
N ALA A 122 5.00 -6.45 -17.09
CA ALA A 122 6.29 -6.80 -17.66
C ALA A 122 7.40 -6.74 -16.61
N ILE A 123 7.44 -5.70 -15.78
CA ILE A 123 8.38 -5.59 -14.65
C ILE A 123 8.16 -6.75 -13.69
N ARG A 124 6.91 -7.04 -13.30
CA ARG A 124 6.59 -8.18 -12.44
C ARG A 124 7.12 -9.48 -13.03
N LYS A 125 6.85 -9.73 -14.31
CA LYS A 125 7.23 -10.96 -14.99
C LYS A 125 8.73 -11.08 -15.16
N TYR A 126 9.45 -10.00 -15.49
CA TYR A 126 10.87 -10.08 -15.84
C TYR A 126 11.80 -9.91 -14.64
N LEU A 127 11.43 -9.05 -13.68
CA LEU A 127 12.22 -8.78 -12.48
C LEU A 127 11.99 -9.85 -11.40
N LEU A 128 10.74 -10.21 -11.10
CA LEU A 128 10.45 -11.17 -10.02
C LEU A 128 10.57 -12.64 -10.45
N THR A 129 10.55 -12.96 -11.76
CA THR A 129 10.81 -14.35 -12.19
C THR A 129 12.29 -14.72 -12.14
N ASN A 130 13.18 -13.74 -12.02
CA ASN A 130 14.63 -13.95 -11.98
C ASN A 130 15.17 -14.15 -10.55
N ASP A 131 14.36 -13.87 -9.52
CA ASP A 131 14.67 -14.14 -8.10
C ASP A 131 14.26 -15.56 -7.64
N ASN A 132 14.15 -16.51 -8.58
CA ASN A 132 14.08 -17.94 -8.29
C ASN A 132 15.46 -18.61 -8.39
N SER A 133 16.50 -17.92 -7.94
CA SER A 133 17.84 -18.49 -7.76
C SER A 133 18.37 -18.04 -6.40
N THR A 134 18.48 -18.98 -5.48
CA THR A 134 19.11 -18.87 -4.14
C THR A 134 18.34 -18.13 -3.04
N MET A 135 17.28 -18.78 -2.52
CA MET A 135 17.00 -18.76 -1.09
C MET A 135 16.78 -20.20 -0.58
N ASN A 136 17.77 -21.06 -0.86
CA ASN A 136 18.18 -22.14 0.02
C ASN A 136 19.52 -21.65 0.63
N VAL A 137 19.83 -21.99 1.88
CA VAL A 137 20.79 -21.34 2.80
C VAL A 137 20.13 -20.15 3.51
N THR A 138 19.37 -20.37 4.58
CA THR A 138 19.94 -20.50 5.92
C THR A 138 18.93 -21.22 6.81
N SER A 139 18.82 -22.53 6.61
CA SER A 139 18.84 -23.44 7.75
C SER A 139 20.22 -23.30 8.40
N ILE A 140 20.39 -22.30 9.27
CA ILE A 140 21.47 -22.31 10.25
C ILE A 140 20.78 -22.54 11.59
N HIS A 141 21.10 -23.72 12.13
CA HIS A 141 21.12 -24.05 13.54
C HIS A 141 20.09 -23.33 14.42
N TYR A 142 18.94 -23.97 14.59
CA TYR A 142 18.58 -24.28 15.96
C TYR A 142 19.49 -25.43 16.38
N ASP A 143 20.68 -25.06 16.85
CA ASP A 143 21.52 -26.00 17.59
C ASP A 143 20.77 -26.36 18.87
N GLU A 144 20.83 -27.66 19.13
CA GLU A 144 20.61 -28.28 20.42
C GLU A 144 21.25 -27.44 21.54
N GLU A 145 20.41 -26.86 22.40
CA GLU A 145 20.76 -26.79 23.82
C GLU A 145 19.89 -27.82 24.54
N GLU A 146 20.28 -29.10 24.38
CA GLU A 146 20.32 -29.96 25.55
C GLU A 146 21.44 -29.41 26.44
N GLU A 147 21.10 -28.64 27.48
CA GLU A 147 21.97 -28.55 28.65
C GLU A 147 21.31 -29.32 29.80
N HIS A 148 21.74 -30.58 29.83
CA HIS A 148 21.54 -31.54 30.88
C HIS A 148 22.43 -31.13 32.07
N ASP A 149 21.97 -30.24 32.95
CA ASP A 149 22.68 -30.00 34.21
C ASP A 149 22.22 -31.02 35.28
N VAL A 150 23.06 -32.03 35.50
CA VAL A 150 22.98 -32.99 36.60
C VAL A 150 24.25 -32.86 37.42
N LYS A 151 24.05 -32.45 38.69
CA LYS A 151 24.89 -32.63 39.89
C LYS A 151 26.09 -31.70 40.08
N GLU A 152 25.99 -30.88 41.13
CA GLU A 152 26.50 -31.22 42.48
C GLU A 152 25.56 -30.74 43.59
#